data_AF-A0A010ZQY5-F1
#
_entry.id   AF-A0A010ZQY5-F1
#
_cell.length_a   1.000
_cell.length_b   1.000
_cell.length_c   1.000
_cell.angle_alpha   90.00
_cell.angle_beta   90.00
_cell.angle_gamma   90.00
#
_symmetry.space_group_name_H-M   'P 1'
#
loop_
_entity.id
_entity.type
_entity.pdbx_description
1 polymer ?
#
loop_
_entity_poly.entity_id
_entity_poly.type
_entity_poly.pdbx_seq_one_letter_code
_entity_poly.pdbx_strand_id
1 'polypeptide(L)'
;MGAAALGSVVVIGGTSLVAANATADPDHSCAAAYTVHRSWSTGFSAEVAVQNTGEEAVKNWSVNWSFKSGQAVVKGWENGDWKQDDGLVTVRANEDSVRLEAGKTLTLRFSGWHPQGDAPTATDFALNGVECGVESDDKKERPTESASPEESSIALPPGLPGRPVPNPTKKPPTSGPLGSLFVDTEGQAVEWVEGNTGDPRAAVIRDRIAEQPQAHWLAANNPGEVGGDVRSYASKAHSRGRVPVLVAYNMTNRDCGGASAGGADSADDYRTWISNFAGGLGSGSSIVVLEPDALGHLTTCLSSDQQQERLDLLRYAGKVIKQASPKARVYYDVGHSAWIAASEAADRARRAGAAEYGDGIALNTSNYNVSSQEVSYGKRILASLGRGQMVVDTSRNGAGPAGGEWCDPAGRKLGRNPTTATGDAKVAAYLWVKRPGESDGCSGAAGQFIPDTAYDLSS
;
A
#
# COMPACT_ATOMS: atom_id res chain seq x y z
N MET A 1 30.79 -74.62 44.19
CA MET A 1 29.77 -75.42 43.46
C MET A 1 28.60 -74.51 43.15
N GLY A 2 28.18 -74.42 41.88
CA GLY A 2 26.87 -73.91 41.40
C GLY A 2 26.69 -72.38 41.45
N ALA A 3 26.78 -71.67 40.32
CA ALA A 3 25.68 -71.34 39.38
C ALA A 3 24.81 -70.16 39.90
N ALA A 4 25.01 -68.93 39.41
CA ALA A 4 24.51 -68.34 38.15
C ALA A 4 23.21 -67.54 38.39
N ALA A 5 23.32 -66.20 38.27
CA ALA A 5 22.19 -65.30 38.09
C ALA A 5 22.46 -64.44 36.86
N LEU A 6 21.56 -64.53 35.88
CA LEU A 6 21.55 -63.87 34.58
C LEU A 6 20.49 -62.75 34.55
N GLY A 7 20.79 -61.71 33.77
CA GLY A 7 19.82 -60.82 33.10
C GLY A 7 19.46 -59.54 33.88
N SER A 8 19.51 -58.32 33.34
CA SER A 8 19.68 -57.86 31.96
C SER A 8 20.19 -56.40 31.99
N VAL A 9 21.21 -56.09 31.19
CA VAL A 9 21.63 -54.72 30.92
C VAL A 9 20.87 -54.25 29.69
N VAL A 10 20.06 -53.20 29.83
CA VAL A 10 19.46 -52.49 28.70
C VAL A 10 20.56 -51.65 28.05
N VAL A 11 20.94 -52.05 26.83
CA VAL A 11 21.78 -51.23 25.94
C VAL A 11 20.85 -50.19 25.30
N ILE A 12 20.91 -48.94 25.77
CA ILE A 12 20.33 -47.83 25.02
C ILE A 12 21.36 -47.46 23.95
N GLY A 13 21.07 -47.85 22.72
CA GLY A 13 21.80 -47.41 21.54
C GLY A 13 21.63 -45.91 21.35
N GLY A 14 22.58 -45.13 21.84
CA GLY A 14 22.75 -43.73 21.44
C GLY A 14 23.29 -43.69 20.02
N THR A 15 22.42 -43.46 19.05
CA THR A 15 22.84 -42.94 17.75
C THR A 15 23.28 -41.50 17.99
N SER A 16 24.59 -41.31 18.18
CA SER A 16 25.19 -39.99 18.08
C SER A 16 24.98 -39.50 16.64
N LEU A 17 24.02 -38.60 16.44
CA LEU A 17 24.02 -37.70 15.30
C LEU A 17 25.33 -36.90 15.39
N VAL A 18 26.31 -37.28 14.58
CA VAL A 18 27.45 -36.43 14.28
C VAL A 18 26.86 -35.22 13.56
N ALA A 19 26.64 -34.13 14.27
CA ALA A 19 26.51 -32.83 13.64
C ALA A 19 27.84 -32.61 12.91
N ALA A 20 27.80 -32.66 11.58
CA ALA A 20 28.90 -32.16 10.79
C ALA A 20 29.00 -30.67 11.11
N ASN A 21 29.93 -30.31 12.01
CA ASN A 21 30.39 -28.94 12.12
C ASN A 21 30.96 -28.59 10.74
N ALA A 22 30.23 -27.76 10.00
CA ALA A 22 30.79 -27.05 8.87
C ALA A 22 32.00 -26.28 9.42
N THR A 23 33.20 -26.76 9.09
CA THR A 23 34.44 -26.03 9.32
C THR A 23 34.34 -24.73 8.55
N ALA A 24 34.46 -23.59 9.23
CA ALA A 24 34.58 -22.28 8.60
C ALA A 24 35.70 -22.34 7.55
N ASP A 25 35.35 -22.04 6.31
CA ASP A 25 36.29 -21.94 5.19
C ASP A 25 36.93 -20.54 5.25
N PRO A 26 38.25 -20.40 5.45
CA PRO A 26 38.90 -19.12 5.78
C PRO A 26 39.24 -18.22 4.58
N ASP A 27 38.83 -18.56 3.35
CA ASP A 27 39.32 -17.88 2.14
C ASP A 27 38.38 -16.80 1.55
N HIS A 28 37.28 -16.44 2.23
CA HIS A 28 36.38 -15.37 1.78
C HIS A 28 36.08 -14.36 2.88
N SER A 29 36.10 -13.07 2.54
CA SER A 29 35.62 -11.97 3.39
C SER A 29 34.33 -11.39 2.81
N CYS A 30 33.51 -10.78 3.66
CA CYS A 30 32.27 -10.15 3.22
C CYS A 30 31.96 -8.83 3.92
N ALA A 31 31.13 -8.03 3.26
CA ALA A 31 30.47 -6.87 3.85
C ALA A 31 28.95 -7.06 3.71
N ALA A 32 28.20 -6.67 4.73
CA ALA A 32 26.74 -6.78 4.72
C ALA A 32 26.08 -5.45 5.05
N ALA A 33 24.99 -5.14 4.34
CA ALA A 33 24.13 -4.01 4.62
C ALA A 33 22.69 -4.49 4.78
N TYR A 34 22.03 -4.01 5.83
CA TYR A 34 20.62 -4.26 6.09
C TYR A 34 19.83 -2.99 5.93
N THR A 35 18.88 -2.98 5.00
CA THR A 35 18.05 -1.81 4.72
C THR A 35 16.59 -2.17 4.91
N VAL A 36 15.92 -1.48 5.84
CA VAL A 36 14.46 -1.53 5.94
C VAL A 36 13.90 -0.51 4.94
N HIS A 37 13.23 -0.99 3.90
CA HIS A 37 12.63 -0.12 2.89
C HIS A 37 11.33 0.50 3.39
N ARG A 38 10.51 -0.32 4.06
CA ARG A 38 9.24 0.08 4.67
C ARG A 38 8.98 -0.75 5.91
N SER A 39 8.46 -0.12 6.94
CA SER A 39 7.90 -0.79 8.13
C SER A 39 6.47 -0.32 8.31
N TRP A 40 5.58 -1.23 8.70
CA TRP A 40 4.18 -0.98 9.04
C TRP A 40 3.84 -1.70 10.35
N SER A 41 2.60 -1.61 10.83
CA SER A 41 2.22 -1.96 12.21
C SER A 41 2.78 -3.27 12.78
N THR A 42 2.83 -4.33 11.98
CA THR A 42 3.32 -5.65 12.40
C THR A 42 4.18 -6.30 11.32
N GLY A 43 4.67 -5.53 10.37
CA GLY A 43 5.45 -6.10 9.29
C GLY A 43 6.29 -5.08 8.57
N PHE A 44 7.17 -5.56 7.71
CA PHE A 44 8.15 -4.75 7.04
C PHE A 44 8.61 -5.39 5.75
N SER A 45 9.23 -4.57 4.90
CA SER A 45 10.01 -5.01 3.75
C SER A 45 11.44 -4.58 3.98
N ALA A 46 12.37 -5.49 3.82
CA ALA A 46 13.79 -5.23 3.99
C ALA A 46 14.64 -6.01 3.00
N GLU A 47 15.89 -5.60 2.91
CA GLU A 47 16.90 -6.21 2.08
C GLU A 47 18.18 -6.43 2.90
N VAL A 48 18.80 -7.60 2.71
CA VAL A 48 20.17 -7.88 3.14
C VAL A 48 21.04 -7.99 1.89
N ALA A 49 21.95 -7.03 1.72
CA ALA A 49 22.94 -7.02 0.64
C ALA A 49 24.27 -7.54 1.19
N VAL A 50 24.77 -8.66 0.67
CA VAL A 50 26.04 -9.28 1.05
C VAL A 50 27.02 -9.20 -0.11
N GLN A 51 28.09 -8.43 0.05
CA GLN A 51 29.18 -8.37 -0.91
C GLN A 51 30.29 -9.36 -0.54
N ASN A 52 30.72 -10.16 -1.51
CA ASN A 52 31.98 -10.91 -1.40
C ASN A 52 33.15 -9.94 -1.62
N THR A 53 33.89 -9.63 -0.56
CA THR A 53 35.05 -8.72 -0.60
C THR A 53 36.37 -9.49 -0.73
N GLY A 54 36.32 -10.81 -0.78
CA GLY A 54 37.49 -11.67 -1.05
C GLY A 54 37.90 -11.63 -2.52
N GLU A 55 39.02 -12.28 -2.81
CA GLU A 55 39.60 -12.35 -4.17
C GLU A 55 39.05 -13.53 -4.98
N GLU A 56 38.47 -14.53 -4.31
CA GLU A 56 37.91 -15.74 -4.91
C GLU A 56 36.39 -15.79 -4.78
N ALA A 57 35.74 -16.57 -5.65
CA ALA A 57 34.29 -16.72 -5.62
C ALA A 57 33.82 -17.75 -4.59
N VAL A 58 32.79 -17.38 -3.83
CA VAL A 58 32.15 -18.24 -2.83
C VAL A 58 31.17 -19.17 -3.52
N LYS A 59 31.37 -20.49 -3.38
CA LYS A 59 30.46 -21.51 -3.90
C LYS A 59 29.54 -22.02 -2.79
N ASN A 60 28.34 -22.47 -3.16
CA ASN A 60 27.31 -23.00 -2.26
C ASN A 60 27.08 -22.09 -1.06
N TRP A 61 26.90 -20.80 -1.32
CA TRP A 61 26.83 -19.80 -0.26
C TRP A 61 25.62 -20.03 0.66
N SER A 62 25.79 -19.65 1.91
CA SER A 62 24.81 -19.59 2.98
C SER A 62 24.96 -18.25 3.68
N VAL A 63 23.90 -17.43 3.67
CA VAL A 63 23.86 -16.16 4.39
C VAL A 63 23.04 -16.34 5.66
N ASN A 64 23.55 -15.81 6.76
CA ASN A 64 22.93 -15.90 8.07
C ASN A 64 22.85 -14.52 8.72
N TRP A 65 21.77 -14.25 9.45
CA TRP A 65 21.65 -13.08 10.33
C TRP A 65 20.68 -13.36 11.47
N SER A 66 20.80 -12.60 12.55
CA SER A 66 19.95 -12.71 13.73
C SER A 66 18.95 -11.57 13.77
N PHE A 67 17.68 -11.89 13.98
CA PHE A 67 16.67 -10.91 14.36
C PHE A 67 16.61 -10.70 15.87
N LYS A 68 16.17 -9.51 16.29
CA LYS A 68 15.70 -9.30 17.66
C LYS A 68 14.54 -10.27 17.95
N SER A 69 14.49 -10.78 19.18
CA SER A 69 13.46 -11.72 19.63
C SER A 69 12.05 -11.22 19.27
N GLY A 70 11.27 -12.09 18.63
CA GLY A 70 9.93 -11.79 18.16
C GLY A 70 9.85 -11.28 16.72
N GLN A 71 10.93 -11.11 15.96
CA GLN A 71 10.81 -10.79 14.52
C GLN A 71 10.96 -12.04 13.66
N ALA A 72 10.23 -12.09 12.53
CA ALA A 72 10.25 -13.25 11.63
C ALA A 72 10.27 -12.85 10.16
N VAL A 73 10.96 -13.62 9.31
CA VAL A 73 10.74 -13.57 7.87
C VAL A 73 9.37 -14.18 7.58
N VAL A 74 8.52 -13.44 6.87
CA VAL A 74 7.22 -13.92 6.39
C VAL A 74 7.36 -14.52 5.00
N LYS A 75 8.07 -13.83 4.10
CA LYS A 75 8.35 -14.32 2.75
C LYS A 75 9.63 -13.70 2.21
N GLY A 76 10.61 -14.53 1.84
CA GLY A 76 11.75 -14.14 1.03
C GLY A 76 11.45 -14.18 -0.47
N TRP A 77 12.10 -13.33 -1.25
CA TRP A 77 12.00 -13.31 -2.71
C TRP A 77 13.30 -13.77 -3.36
N GLU A 78 13.18 -14.76 -4.25
CA GLU A 78 14.22 -15.31 -5.13
C GLU A 78 15.55 -15.71 -4.43
N ASN A 79 16.43 -16.37 -5.19
CA ASN A 79 17.85 -16.64 -4.86
C ASN A 79 18.17 -17.45 -3.59
N GLY A 80 17.23 -18.15 -2.94
CA GLY A 80 17.64 -19.10 -1.91
C GLY A 80 16.54 -19.83 -1.17
N ASP A 81 16.96 -20.85 -0.42
CA ASP A 81 16.14 -21.63 0.50
C ASP A 81 16.17 -20.99 1.88
N TRP A 82 15.02 -20.48 2.32
CA TRP A 82 14.87 -19.70 3.54
C TRP A 82 14.46 -20.58 4.72
N LYS A 83 15.18 -20.47 5.84
CA LYS A 83 14.82 -21.08 7.11
C LYS A 83 15.05 -20.08 8.24
N GLN A 84 14.14 -20.06 9.21
CA GLN A 84 14.36 -19.31 10.44
C GLN A 84 14.06 -20.20 11.65
N ASP A 85 15.01 -20.25 12.60
CA ASP A 85 14.86 -20.95 13.89
C ASP A 85 15.26 -19.97 15.01
N ASP A 86 14.34 -19.69 15.94
CA ASP A 86 14.58 -18.84 17.13
C ASP A 86 15.26 -17.48 16.85
N GLY A 87 14.83 -16.79 15.79
CA GLY A 87 15.40 -15.48 15.40
C GLY A 87 16.59 -15.57 14.45
N LEU A 88 17.28 -16.71 14.34
CA LEU A 88 18.36 -16.93 13.38
C LEU A 88 17.78 -17.25 12.00
N VAL A 89 18.00 -16.38 11.03
CA VAL A 89 17.66 -16.61 9.63
C VAL A 89 18.85 -17.23 8.92
N THR A 90 18.59 -18.26 8.10
CA THR A 90 19.54 -18.91 7.20
C THR A 90 18.95 -18.94 5.80
N VAL A 91 19.67 -18.39 4.83
CA VAL A 91 19.34 -18.48 3.41
C VAL A 91 20.45 -19.21 2.69
N ARG A 92 20.12 -20.33 2.03
CA ARG A 92 21.10 -21.09 1.23
C ARG A 92 20.86 -20.88 -0.25
N ALA A 93 21.92 -20.90 -1.05
CA ALA A 93 21.80 -20.86 -2.50
C ALA A 93 20.85 -21.96 -3.02
N ASN A 94 19.97 -21.60 -3.96
CA ASN A 94 19.21 -22.57 -4.74
C ASN A 94 20.04 -23.03 -5.96
N GLU A 95 19.53 -23.97 -6.76
CA GLU A 95 20.26 -24.55 -7.91
C GLU A 95 20.72 -23.50 -8.94
N ASP A 96 19.96 -22.40 -9.10
CA ASP A 96 20.24 -21.34 -10.07
C ASP A 96 21.25 -20.28 -9.56
N SER A 97 21.54 -20.25 -8.26
CA SER A 97 22.36 -19.20 -7.62
C SER A 97 23.53 -19.75 -6.79
N VAL A 98 24.10 -20.90 -7.14
CA VAL A 98 25.13 -21.60 -6.33
C VAL A 98 26.48 -20.89 -6.17
N ARG A 99 26.71 -19.71 -6.75
CA ARG A 99 28.02 -19.04 -6.74
C ARG A 99 27.92 -17.52 -6.65
N LEU A 100 28.76 -16.92 -5.79
CA LEU A 100 28.92 -15.47 -5.62
C LEU A 100 30.37 -15.07 -5.96
N GLU A 101 30.56 -14.46 -7.13
CA GLU A 101 31.90 -14.04 -7.60
C GLU A 101 32.52 -12.95 -6.72
N ALA A 102 33.86 -12.86 -6.73
CA ALA A 102 34.61 -11.80 -6.05
C ALA A 102 34.13 -10.40 -6.47
N GLY A 103 33.95 -9.51 -5.48
CA GLY A 103 33.46 -8.14 -5.65
C GLY A 103 31.97 -8.01 -5.97
N LYS A 104 31.23 -9.11 -6.14
CA LYS A 104 29.79 -9.08 -6.41
C LYS A 104 28.97 -9.04 -5.13
N THR A 105 27.78 -8.44 -5.25
CA THR A 105 26.80 -8.33 -4.18
C THR A 105 25.62 -9.24 -4.47
N LEU A 106 25.31 -10.11 -3.51
CA LEU A 106 24.07 -10.85 -3.42
C LEU A 106 23.05 -10.00 -2.67
N THR A 107 21.86 -9.88 -3.24
CA THR A 107 20.77 -9.11 -2.64
C THR A 107 19.63 -10.05 -2.26
N LEU A 108 19.34 -10.13 -0.97
CA LEU A 108 18.28 -10.96 -0.40
C LEU A 108 17.15 -10.06 0.10
N ARG A 109 16.05 -10.00 -0.65
CA ARG A 109 14.86 -9.22 -0.28
C ARG A 109 13.86 -10.11 0.44
N PHE A 110 13.18 -9.56 1.44
CA PHE A 110 12.11 -10.26 2.12
C PHE A 110 11.11 -9.33 2.80
N SER A 111 9.90 -9.85 3.00
CA SER A 111 8.93 -9.30 3.92
C SER A 111 9.05 -10.01 5.25
N GLY A 112 8.91 -9.26 6.34
CA GLY A 112 8.98 -9.77 7.69
C GLY A 112 7.84 -9.29 8.57
N TRP A 113 7.73 -9.93 9.73
CA TRP A 113 6.84 -9.61 10.83
C TRP A 113 7.68 -9.09 12.01
N HIS A 114 7.16 -8.09 12.70
CA HIS A 114 7.74 -7.64 13.97
C HIS A 114 6.63 -7.32 14.98
N PRO A 115 6.90 -7.40 16.29
CA PRO A 115 5.96 -6.95 17.31
C PRO A 115 5.69 -5.45 17.15
N GLN A 116 4.46 -5.02 17.43
CA GLN A 116 4.09 -3.62 17.29
C GLN A 116 4.97 -2.72 18.16
N GLY A 117 5.51 -1.65 17.57
CA GLY A 117 6.39 -0.69 18.25
C GLY A 117 7.89 -1.06 18.25
N ASP A 118 8.26 -2.25 17.77
CA ASP A 118 9.65 -2.62 17.55
C ASP A 118 10.12 -2.23 16.14
N ALA A 119 11.29 -1.60 16.03
CA ALA A 119 11.94 -1.41 14.74
C ALA A 119 12.46 -2.77 14.23
N PRO A 120 12.28 -3.12 12.94
CA PRO A 120 12.92 -4.29 12.36
C PRO A 120 14.43 -4.13 12.41
N THR A 121 15.13 -4.99 13.14
CA THR A 121 16.59 -4.90 13.34
C THR A 121 17.21 -6.26 13.18
N ALA A 122 18.23 -6.35 12.35
CA ALA A 122 19.03 -7.55 12.13
C ALA A 122 20.50 -7.29 12.47
N THR A 123 21.16 -8.29 13.06
CA THR A 123 22.57 -8.27 13.47
C THR A 123 23.28 -9.57 13.04
N ASP A 124 24.58 -9.65 13.31
CA ASP A 124 25.36 -10.90 13.19
C ASP A 124 25.32 -11.50 11.77
N PHE A 125 25.51 -10.66 10.75
CA PHE A 125 25.54 -11.09 9.36
C PHE A 125 26.76 -11.96 9.08
N ALA A 126 26.56 -13.12 8.47
CA ALA A 126 27.64 -14.02 8.09
C ALA A 126 27.42 -14.66 6.71
N LEU A 127 28.52 -14.91 5.99
CA LEU A 127 28.58 -15.64 4.73
C LEU A 127 29.40 -16.92 4.92
N ASN A 128 28.78 -18.09 4.75
CA ASN A 128 29.40 -19.41 5.00
C ASN A 128 30.08 -19.51 6.37
N GLY A 129 29.51 -18.84 7.38
CA GLY A 129 30.05 -18.82 8.75
C GLY A 129 31.15 -17.77 9.00
N VAL A 130 31.55 -16.98 7.99
CA VAL A 130 32.45 -15.84 8.15
C VAL A 130 31.63 -14.58 8.41
N GLU A 131 31.91 -13.87 9.49
CA GLU A 131 31.22 -12.63 9.87
C GLU A 131 31.49 -11.51 8.84
N CYS A 132 30.42 -10.83 8.41
CA CYS A 132 30.51 -9.72 7.47
C CYS A 132 30.63 -8.39 8.20
N GLY A 133 31.53 -7.52 7.74
CA GLY A 133 31.61 -6.15 8.24
C GLY A 133 30.32 -5.38 7.92
N VAL A 134 29.76 -4.66 8.91
CA VAL A 134 28.61 -3.78 8.72
C VAL A 134 29.08 -2.36 8.40
N GLU A 135 28.74 -1.85 7.21
CA GLU A 135 28.93 -0.43 6.90
C GLU A 135 27.75 0.36 7.48
N SER A 136 28.01 1.14 8.53
CA SER A 136 27.09 2.16 9.04
C SER A 136 27.27 3.46 8.25
N ASP A 137 26.20 3.98 7.65
CA ASP A 137 26.16 5.26 6.93
C ASP A 137 26.58 6.43 7.84
N ASP A 138 27.88 6.74 7.88
CA ASP A 138 28.39 8.02 8.34
C ASP A 138 29.57 8.46 7.46
N LYS A 139 29.35 9.56 6.75
CA LYS A 139 30.28 10.36 5.92
C LYS A 139 30.67 9.82 4.54
N LYS A 140 30.04 10.40 3.52
CA LYS A 140 30.75 10.76 2.28
C LYS A 140 30.40 12.18 1.85
N GLU A 141 31.34 13.09 2.13
CA GLU A 141 31.34 14.46 1.61
C GLU A 141 31.34 14.45 0.07
N ARG A 142 30.52 15.33 -0.51
CA ARG A 142 30.35 15.52 -1.95
C ARG A 142 31.27 16.64 -2.44
N PRO A 143 32.18 16.42 -3.39
CA PRO A 143 32.86 17.51 -4.08
C PRO A 143 31.93 18.24 -5.06
N THR A 144 32.12 19.55 -5.11
CA THR A 144 31.45 20.58 -5.92
C THR A 144 31.96 20.69 -7.37
N GLU A 145 31.09 21.26 -8.21
CA GLU A 145 31.34 21.98 -9.49
C GLU A 145 31.72 21.15 -10.73
N SER A 146 31.36 21.49 -11.98
CA SER A 146 30.64 22.62 -12.59
C SER A 146 30.29 22.28 -14.07
N ALA A 147 29.39 23.11 -14.64
CA ALA A 147 29.25 23.50 -16.05
C ALA A 147 28.40 22.66 -17.04
N SER A 148 27.29 23.31 -17.42
CA SER A 148 26.44 23.14 -18.60
C SER A 148 27.17 23.54 -19.90
N PRO A 149 26.67 23.08 -21.07
CA PRO A 149 26.44 24.02 -22.16
C PRO A 149 25.05 23.92 -22.79
N GLU A 150 24.71 25.01 -23.47
CA GLU A 150 23.42 25.43 -24.05
C GLU A 150 22.96 24.67 -25.32
N GLU A 151 21.70 24.94 -25.65
CA GLU A 151 20.88 24.54 -26.80
C GLU A 151 21.52 24.70 -28.19
N SER A 152 21.04 23.86 -29.13
CA SER A 152 21.03 24.21 -30.56
C SER A 152 19.69 23.79 -31.18
N SER A 153 18.92 24.78 -31.64
CA SER A 153 17.67 24.63 -32.37
C SER A 153 17.91 24.88 -33.86
N ILE A 154 17.37 24.01 -34.72
CA ILE A 154 17.42 24.17 -36.17
C ILE A 154 16.02 24.61 -36.65
N ALA A 155 15.97 25.78 -37.30
CA ALA A 155 14.79 26.36 -37.91
C ALA A 155 14.48 25.74 -39.29
N LEU A 156 13.19 25.63 -39.62
CA LEU A 156 12.68 25.32 -40.97
C LEU A 156 11.93 26.54 -41.55
N PRO A 157 11.93 26.72 -42.89
CA PRO A 157 11.55 27.98 -43.56
C PRO A 157 10.02 28.15 -43.76
N PRO A 158 9.54 29.38 -44.06
CA PRO A 158 8.11 29.69 -44.07
C PRO A 158 7.43 29.60 -45.45
N GLY A 159 6.18 29.11 -45.42
CA GLY A 159 5.01 29.76 -46.05
C GLY A 159 4.55 29.31 -47.44
N LEU A 160 3.29 28.81 -47.53
CA LEU A 160 2.34 29.06 -48.64
C LEU A 160 0.87 29.00 -48.11
N PRO A 161 -0.08 29.84 -48.60
CA PRO A 161 -1.44 29.95 -48.03
C PRO A 161 -2.56 29.30 -48.86
N GLY A 162 -3.65 28.89 -48.17
CA GLY A 162 -4.98 28.56 -48.69
C GLY A 162 -5.63 27.41 -47.90
N ARG A 163 -6.92 27.33 -47.54
CA ARG A 163 -8.19 28.08 -47.71
C ARG A 163 -9.12 27.57 -46.54
N PRO A 164 -10.18 28.28 -46.08
CA PRO A 164 -10.81 28.00 -44.79
C PRO A 164 -11.64 26.71 -44.79
N VAL A 165 -11.47 25.87 -43.77
CA VAL A 165 -12.31 24.68 -43.47
C VAL A 165 -12.95 24.88 -42.09
N PRO A 166 -14.23 24.49 -41.87
CA PRO A 166 -14.99 24.86 -40.67
C PRO A 166 -14.42 24.23 -39.39
N ASN A 167 -14.52 25.00 -38.31
CA ASN A 167 -14.01 24.74 -36.96
C ASN A 167 -14.48 23.37 -36.40
N PRO A 168 -13.58 22.40 -36.11
CA PRO A 168 -13.92 21.28 -35.26
C PRO A 168 -13.91 21.76 -33.80
N THR A 169 -15.05 21.61 -33.14
CA THR A 169 -15.26 21.81 -31.71
C THR A 169 -14.09 21.28 -30.88
N LYS A 170 -13.58 22.12 -29.96
CA LYS A 170 -12.54 21.79 -28.97
C LYS A 170 -12.66 20.34 -28.49
N LYS A 171 -11.59 19.56 -28.64
CA LYS A 171 -11.38 18.29 -27.93
C LYS A 171 -11.70 18.54 -26.44
N PRO A 172 -12.55 17.72 -25.79
CA PRO A 172 -12.84 17.89 -24.37
C PRO A 172 -11.53 17.95 -23.58
N PRO A 173 -11.43 18.81 -22.56
CA PRO A 173 -10.26 18.85 -21.72
C PRO A 173 -10.00 17.45 -21.14
N THR A 174 -8.75 17.03 -21.16
CA THR A 174 -8.30 15.73 -20.63
C THR A 174 -8.43 15.62 -19.10
N SER A 175 -8.69 16.74 -18.42
CA SER A 175 -9.00 16.82 -16.99
C SER A 175 -10.27 17.63 -16.75
N GLY A 176 -11.08 17.19 -15.80
CA GLY A 176 -12.24 17.93 -15.31
C GLY A 176 -11.86 18.97 -14.23
N PRO A 177 -12.86 19.57 -13.56
CA PRO A 177 -12.66 20.69 -12.62
C PRO A 177 -11.73 20.40 -11.44
N LEU A 178 -11.58 19.13 -11.06
CA LEU A 178 -10.67 18.70 -10.00
C LEU A 178 -9.20 18.59 -10.45
N GLY A 179 -8.89 18.79 -11.74
CA GLY A 179 -7.54 18.65 -12.27
C GLY A 179 -7.18 17.21 -12.65
N SER A 180 -5.89 16.99 -12.91
CA SER A 180 -5.37 15.66 -13.25
C SER A 180 -4.96 14.90 -12.00
N LEU A 181 -5.38 13.65 -11.88
CA LEU A 181 -5.07 12.80 -10.73
C LEU A 181 -3.60 12.38 -10.72
N PHE A 182 -3.08 12.14 -9.53
CA PHE A 182 -1.73 11.62 -9.31
C PHE A 182 -1.70 10.10 -9.44
N VAL A 183 -0.71 9.57 -10.16
CA VAL A 183 -0.40 8.13 -10.20
C VAL A 183 0.60 7.85 -9.09
N ASP A 184 0.24 6.95 -8.18
CA ASP A 184 1.14 6.48 -7.13
C ASP A 184 2.22 5.60 -7.75
N THR A 185 3.47 6.05 -7.69
CA THR A 185 4.62 5.33 -8.23
C THR A 185 5.26 4.38 -7.22
N GLU A 186 4.64 4.18 -6.05
CA GLU A 186 5.24 3.39 -4.98
C GLU A 186 4.22 2.46 -4.29
N GLY A 187 3.11 2.15 -4.96
CA GLY A 187 2.10 1.19 -4.48
C GLY A 187 2.51 -0.27 -4.69
N GLN A 188 1.84 -1.21 -4.02
CA GLN A 188 2.18 -2.64 -4.07
C GLN A 188 2.13 -3.23 -5.49
N ALA A 189 1.22 -2.75 -6.35
CA ALA A 189 1.16 -3.19 -7.75
C ALA A 189 2.40 -2.73 -8.55
N VAL A 190 2.91 -1.52 -8.27
CA VAL A 190 4.16 -1.01 -8.89
C VAL A 190 5.34 -1.84 -8.41
N GLU A 191 5.47 -2.02 -7.10
CA GLU A 191 6.53 -2.82 -6.48
C GLU A 191 6.54 -4.25 -7.02
N TRP A 192 5.37 -4.89 -7.13
CA TRP A 192 5.27 -6.23 -7.68
C TRP A 192 5.69 -6.27 -9.15
N VAL A 193 5.23 -5.33 -9.99
CA VAL A 193 5.63 -5.26 -11.41
C VAL A 193 7.14 -5.08 -11.57
N GLU A 194 7.75 -4.18 -10.79
CA GLU A 194 9.19 -3.90 -10.82
C GLU A 194 10.01 -5.11 -10.36
N GLY A 195 9.54 -5.82 -9.34
CA GLY A 195 10.18 -7.04 -8.83
C GLY A 195 9.94 -8.30 -9.66
N ASN A 196 8.97 -8.30 -10.60
CA ASN A 196 8.54 -9.51 -11.32
C ASN A 196 8.50 -9.28 -12.84
N THR A 197 9.49 -8.59 -13.41
CA THR A 197 9.51 -8.23 -14.84
C THR A 197 9.48 -9.42 -15.81
N GLY A 198 9.89 -10.61 -15.36
CA GLY A 198 9.80 -11.87 -16.12
C GLY A 198 8.45 -12.59 -16.02
N ASP A 199 7.55 -12.16 -15.12
CA ASP A 199 6.23 -12.76 -14.97
C ASP A 199 5.31 -12.36 -16.16
N PRO A 200 4.62 -13.31 -16.80
CA PRO A 200 3.76 -13.02 -17.95
C PRO A 200 2.62 -12.05 -17.64
N ARG A 201 2.23 -11.90 -16.37
CA ARG A 201 1.16 -11.00 -15.92
C ARG A 201 1.66 -9.56 -15.73
N ALA A 202 2.97 -9.35 -15.58
CA ALA A 202 3.56 -8.06 -15.21
C ALA A 202 3.21 -6.93 -16.19
N ALA A 203 3.26 -7.20 -17.50
CA ALA A 203 2.90 -6.19 -18.49
C ALA A 203 1.42 -5.76 -18.39
N VAL A 204 0.52 -6.72 -18.21
CA VAL A 204 -0.92 -6.44 -18.06
C VAL A 204 -1.19 -5.67 -16.78
N ILE A 205 -0.62 -6.09 -15.65
CA ILE A 205 -0.80 -5.43 -14.35
C ILE A 205 -0.20 -4.01 -14.39
N ARG A 206 0.96 -3.82 -15.02
CA ARG A 206 1.56 -2.49 -15.19
C ARG A 206 0.62 -1.55 -15.92
N ASP A 207 0.27 -1.91 -17.15
CA ASP A 207 -0.44 -1.03 -18.07
C ASP A 207 -1.89 -0.78 -17.62
N ARG A 208 -2.53 -1.80 -17.02
CA ARG A 208 -3.93 -1.73 -16.60
C ARG A 208 -4.12 -1.26 -15.16
N ILE A 209 -3.17 -1.51 -14.25
CA ILE A 209 -3.32 -1.19 -12.82
C ILE A 209 -2.28 -0.19 -12.35
N ALA A 210 -0.99 -0.55 -12.41
CA ALA A 210 0.08 0.20 -11.74
C ALA A 210 0.22 1.64 -12.30
N GLU A 211 -0.03 1.84 -13.60
CA GLU A 211 0.03 3.15 -14.24
C GLU A 211 -1.25 4.00 -14.08
N GLN A 212 -2.26 3.48 -13.38
CA GLN A 212 -3.52 4.21 -13.15
C GLN A 212 -3.49 4.97 -11.81
N PRO A 213 -4.11 6.16 -11.72
CA PRO A 213 -4.29 6.87 -10.45
C PRO A 213 -5.07 6.06 -9.42
N GLN A 214 -4.53 5.89 -8.24
CA GLN A 214 -5.19 5.15 -7.16
C GLN A 214 -5.10 5.94 -5.86
N ALA A 215 -6.02 5.69 -4.93
CA ALA A 215 -5.99 6.36 -3.65
C ALA A 215 -4.91 5.77 -2.72
N HIS A 216 -4.26 6.65 -1.96
CA HIS A 216 -3.31 6.28 -0.92
C HIS A 216 -4.05 6.16 0.43
N TRP A 217 -4.00 4.97 1.02
CA TRP A 217 -4.75 4.65 2.25
C TRP A 217 -3.90 4.89 3.50
N LEU A 218 -4.41 5.73 4.39
CA LEU A 218 -3.83 5.99 5.70
C LEU A 218 -4.72 5.31 6.74
N ALA A 219 -4.31 4.10 7.13
CA ALA A 219 -5.13 3.15 7.87
C ALA A 219 -4.49 2.65 9.17
N ALA A 220 -3.25 3.07 9.45
CA ALA A 220 -2.52 2.72 10.66
C ALA A 220 -2.84 3.71 11.79
N ASN A 221 -2.89 3.20 13.02
CA ASN A 221 -3.01 4.05 14.19
C ASN A 221 -1.64 4.59 14.63
N ASN A 222 -1.17 5.62 13.93
CA ASN A 222 0.15 6.24 14.13
C ASN A 222 0.02 7.77 14.25
N PRO A 223 -0.68 8.29 15.26
CA PRO A 223 -1.01 9.72 15.36
C PRO A 223 0.21 10.64 15.25
N GLY A 224 1.39 10.22 15.72
CA GLY A 224 2.64 10.99 15.63
C GLY A 224 3.29 11.04 14.25
N GLU A 225 2.99 10.10 13.36
CA GLU A 225 3.71 9.88 12.10
C GLU A 225 2.88 10.27 10.87
N VAL A 226 1.55 10.06 10.91
CA VAL A 226 0.65 10.24 9.76
C VAL A 226 0.79 11.59 9.05
N GLY A 227 1.08 12.66 9.81
CA GLY A 227 1.27 13.99 9.22
C GLY A 227 2.50 14.08 8.31
N GLY A 228 3.56 13.31 8.59
CA GLY A 228 4.73 13.16 7.74
C GLY A 228 4.41 12.36 6.47
N ASP A 229 3.70 11.24 6.61
CA ASP A 229 3.31 10.37 5.50
C ASP A 229 2.44 11.11 4.47
N VAL A 230 1.41 11.78 4.96
CA VAL A 230 0.51 12.59 4.12
C VAL A 230 1.29 13.70 3.42
N ARG A 231 2.22 14.37 4.11
CA ARG A 231 3.04 15.43 3.53
C ARG A 231 3.96 14.92 2.44
N SER A 232 4.60 13.78 2.67
CA SER A 232 5.47 13.13 1.69
C SER A 232 4.69 12.82 0.42
N TYR A 233 3.54 12.16 0.54
CA TYR A 233 2.71 11.78 -0.59
C TYR A 233 2.11 13.00 -1.33
N ALA A 234 1.51 13.93 -0.59
CA ALA A 234 0.87 15.11 -1.19
C ALA A 234 1.89 16.00 -1.92
N SER A 235 3.08 16.19 -1.37
CA SER A 235 4.13 17.01 -2.00
C SER A 235 4.66 16.40 -3.31
N LYS A 236 4.76 15.06 -3.40
CA LYS A 236 5.10 14.36 -4.65
C LYS A 236 4.05 14.62 -5.74
N ALA A 237 2.77 14.66 -5.37
CA ALA A 237 1.70 14.98 -6.32
C ALA A 237 1.71 16.46 -6.73
N HIS A 238 1.79 17.36 -5.76
CA HIS A 238 1.73 18.80 -6.01
C HIS A 238 2.92 19.31 -6.82
N SER A 239 4.12 18.78 -6.59
CA SER A 239 5.32 19.12 -7.38
C SER A 239 5.20 18.73 -8.86
N ARG A 240 4.32 17.79 -9.20
CA ARG A 240 4.00 17.38 -10.58
C ARG A 240 2.73 18.03 -11.13
N GLY A 241 2.15 19.00 -10.42
CA GLY A 241 0.88 19.62 -10.79
C GLY A 241 -0.30 18.64 -10.83
N ARG A 242 -0.23 17.56 -10.04
CA ARG A 242 -1.27 16.53 -9.96
C ARG A 242 -2.00 16.59 -8.62
N VAL A 243 -3.21 16.03 -8.61
CA VAL A 243 -4.08 15.97 -7.42
C VAL A 243 -3.99 14.58 -6.79
N PRO A 244 -3.46 14.44 -5.57
CA PRO A 244 -3.46 13.18 -4.85
C PRO A 244 -4.87 12.83 -4.37
N VAL A 245 -5.16 11.53 -4.34
CA VAL A 245 -6.36 10.97 -3.70
C VAL A 245 -5.88 10.26 -2.44
N LEU A 246 -6.39 10.66 -1.29
CA LEU A 246 -6.05 10.08 0.00
C LEU A 246 -7.32 9.51 0.67
N VAL A 247 -7.17 8.40 1.36
CA VAL A 247 -8.21 7.81 2.19
C VAL A 247 -7.80 7.93 3.64
N ALA A 248 -8.59 8.65 4.43
CA ALA A 248 -8.48 8.62 5.88
C ALA A 248 -9.32 7.44 6.39
N TYR A 249 -8.68 6.43 6.99
CA TYR A 249 -9.34 5.18 7.38
C TYR A 249 -8.89 4.71 8.78
N ASN A 250 -9.08 5.54 9.79
CA ASN A 250 -8.62 5.23 11.17
C ASN A 250 -9.72 5.41 12.22
N MET A 251 -11.01 5.41 11.82
CA MET A 251 -12.14 5.58 12.76
C MET A 251 -12.13 4.53 13.88
N THR A 252 -12.52 4.93 15.09
CA THR A 252 -12.70 4.00 16.22
C THR A 252 -13.72 2.90 15.89
N ASN A 253 -13.47 1.68 16.40
CA ASN A 253 -14.30 0.50 16.11
C ASN A 253 -14.48 0.27 14.58
N ARG A 254 -13.39 0.41 13.82
CA ARG A 254 -13.39 0.26 12.36
C ARG A 254 -13.91 -1.12 11.98
N ASP A 255 -14.71 -1.17 10.93
CA ASP A 255 -15.26 -2.41 10.34
C ASP A 255 -16.00 -3.31 11.34
N CYS A 256 -16.43 -2.78 12.50
CA CYS A 256 -17.13 -3.56 13.52
C CYS A 256 -16.40 -4.86 13.96
N GLY A 257 -15.07 -4.90 13.87
CA GLY A 257 -14.30 -6.13 14.15
C GLY A 257 -14.20 -7.12 12.98
N GLY A 258 -14.57 -6.71 11.77
CA GLY A 258 -14.46 -7.48 10.52
C GLY A 258 -13.02 -7.66 10.02
N ALA A 259 -12.89 -8.05 8.74
CA ALA A 259 -11.59 -8.40 8.15
C ALA A 259 -10.60 -7.22 8.12
N SER A 260 -11.10 -5.98 8.13
CA SER A 260 -10.32 -4.75 8.17
C SER A 260 -10.43 -4.01 9.51
N ALA A 261 -10.74 -4.73 10.60
CA ALA A 261 -10.78 -4.20 11.95
C ALA A 261 -9.54 -3.40 12.34
N GLY A 262 -9.70 -2.52 13.33
CA GLY A 262 -8.65 -1.64 13.82
C GLY A 262 -9.19 -0.23 14.02
N GLY A 263 -8.38 0.76 13.65
CA GLY A 263 -8.67 2.17 13.87
C GLY A 263 -7.97 2.72 15.10
N ALA A 264 -8.27 3.97 15.42
CA ALA A 264 -7.78 4.65 16.61
C ALA A 264 -8.27 3.97 17.90
N ASP A 265 -7.43 4.03 18.94
CA ASP A 265 -7.71 3.40 20.23
C ASP A 265 -8.77 4.17 21.03
N SER A 266 -8.95 5.46 20.72
CA SER A 266 -9.93 6.33 21.35
C SER A 266 -10.34 7.50 20.46
N ALA A 267 -11.39 8.22 20.87
CA ALA A 267 -11.81 9.45 20.22
C ALA A 267 -10.71 10.53 20.21
N ASP A 268 -9.95 10.69 21.29
CA ASP A 268 -8.87 11.69 21.38
C ASP A 268 -7.68 11.32 20.49
N ASP A 269 -7.38 10.03 20.42
CA ASP A 269 -6.36 9.48 19.53
C ASP A 269 -6.74 9.72 18.06
N TYR A 270 -8.00 9.46 17.69
CA TYR A 270 -8.53 9.80 16.37
C TYR A 270 -8.42 11.29 16.07
N ARG A 271 -8.82 12.16 17.01
CA ARG A 271 -8.74 13.63 16.84
C ARG A 271 -7.31 14.10 16.61
N THR A 272 -6.36 13.51 17.32
CA THR A 272 -4.92 13.79 17.15
C THR A 272 -4.46 13.34 15.77
N TRP A 273 -4.74 12.09 15.42
CA TRP A 273 -4.38 11.49 14.14
C TRP A 273 -4.94 12.30 12.96
N ILE A 274 -6.24 12.62 12.95
CA ILE A 274 -6.87 13.33 11.82
C ILE A 274 -6.42 14.79 11.72
N SER A 275 -6.05 15.42 12.84
CA SER A 275 -5.46 16.76 12.83
C SER A 275 -4.06 16.75 12.21
N ASN A 276 -3.25 15.72 12.52
CA ASN A 276 -1.92 15.56 11.93
C ASN A 276 -2.01 15.17 10.44
N PHE A 277 -2.96 14.29 10.07
CA PHE A 277 -3.31 14.01 8.68
C PHE A 277 -3.64 15.31 7.93
N ALA A 278 -4.53 16.13 8.49
CA ALA A 278 -4.95 17.40 7.90
C ALA A 278 -3.77 18.37 7.72
N GLY A 279 -2.88 18.46 8.72
CA GLY A 279 -1.67 19.28 8.67
C GLY A 279 -0.65 18.82 7.63
N GLY A 280 -0.68 17.53 7.24
CA GLY A 280 0.17 16.98 6.18
C GLY A 280 -0.28 17.34 4.75
N LEU A 281 -1.55 17.69 4.54
CA LEU A 281 -2.10 17.90 3.18
C LEU A 281 -1.46 19.05 2.41
N GLY A 282 -0.88 20.03 3.11
CA GLY A 282 -0.30 21.22 2.49
C GLY A 282 -1.33 22.13 1.82
N SER A 283 -0.84 23.04 0.97
CA SER A 283 -1.63 24.11 0.33
C SER A 283 -2.11 23.81 -1.10
N GLY A 284 -1.73 22.65 -1.64
CA GLY A 284 -2.19 22.16 -2.93
C GLY A 284 -3.60 21.57 -2.86
N SER A 285 -4.18 21.28 -4.02
CA SER A 285 -5.46 20.57 -4.09
C SER A 285 -5.26 19.09 -3.82
N SER A 286 -6.14 18.50 -3.03
CA SER A 286 -6.17 17.06 -2.70
C SER A 286 -7.62 16.58 -2.67
N ILE A 287 -7.85 15.31 -2.97
CA ILE A 287 -9.14 14.64 -2.77
C ILE A 287 -8.99 13.75 -1.53
N VAL A 288 -9.90 13.90 -0.56
CA VAL A 288 -9.93 13.06 0.65
C VAL A 288 -11.24 12.28 0.65
N VAL A 289 -11.14 10.96 0.62
CA VAL A 289 -12.24 10.05 0.95
C VAL A 289 -12.17 9.79 2.45
N LEU A 290 -13.22 10.21 3.16
CA LEU A 290 -13.24 10.22 4.61
C LEU A 290 -14.00 8.99 5.15
N GLU A 291 -13.24 8.14 5.82
CA GLU A 291 -13.68 6.98 6.60
C GLU A 291 -14.66 6.06 5.87
N PRO A 292 -14.17 5.31 4.87
CA PRO A 292 -14.94 4.23 4.25
C PRO A 292 -15.75 3.42 5.26
N ASP A 293 -17.01 3.17 4.93
CA ASP A 293 -17.95 2.33 5.67
C ASP A 293 -18.34 2.81 7.08
N ALA A 294 -17.73 3.88 7.62
CA ALA A 294 -18.03 4.36 8.97
C ALA A 294 -19.52 4.72 9.14
N LEU A 295 -20.11 5.40 8.14
CA LEU A 295 -21.53 5.73 8.13
C LEU A 295 -22.42 4.56 7.70
N GLY A 296 -21.92 3.63 6.89
CA GLY A 296 -22.64 2.40 6.54
C GLY A 296 -22.87 1.53 7.78
N HIS A 297 -21.82 1.31 8.56
CA HIS A 297 -21.81 0.50 9.77
C HIS A 297 -22.41 1.18 11.02
N LEU A 298 -22.84 2.45 10.94
CA LEU A 298 -23.24 3.24 12.10
C LEU A 298 -24.20 2.47 13.03
N THR A 299 -25.22 1.82 12.49
CA THR A 299 -26.25 1.09 13.26
C THR A 299 -26.01 -0.42 13.34
N THR A 300 -24.82 -0.91 12.98
CA THR A 300 -24.54 -2.35 12.90
C THR A 300 -24.04 -2.91 14.22
N CYS A 301 -23.02 -2.29 14.81
CA CYS A 301 -22.29 -2.84 15.96
C CYS A 301 -22.06 -1.85 17.11
N LEU A 302 -22.60 -0.62 16.99
CA LEU A 302 -22.33 0.46 17.92
C LEU A 302 -23.52 0.71 18.85
N SER A 303 -23.24 1.01 20.12
CA SER A 303 -24.21 1.59 21.04
C SER A 303 -24.64 2.98 20.57
N SER A 304 -25.76 3.50 21.09
CA SER A 304 -26.23 4.86 20.76
C SER A 304 -25.18 5.94 21.05
N ASP A 305 -24.42 5.80 22.12
CA ASP A 305 -23.34 6.74 22.48
C ASP A 305 -22.18 6.65 21.50
N GLN A 306 -21.78 5.43 21.11
CA GLN A 306 -20.73 5.21 20.10
C GLN A 306 -21.16 5.70 18.71
N GLN A 307 -22.44 5.60 18.37
CA GLN A 307 -23.00 6.18 17.14
C GLN A 307 -22.84 7.69 17.13
N GLN A 308 -23.18 8.35 18.24
CA GLN A 308 -23.03 9.80 18.35
C GLN A 308 -21.56 10.21 18.32
N GLU A 309 -20.69 9.50 19.03
CA GLU A 309 -19.24 9.74 19.00
C GLU A 309 -18.69 9.64 17.57
N ARG A 310 -19.03 8.59 16.81
CA ARG A 310 -18.61 8.45 15.41
C ARG A 310 -19.04 9.63 14.54
N LEU A 311 -20.29 10.09 14.69
CA LEU A 311 -20.78 11.27 13.96
C LEU A 311 -20.00 12.54 14.34
N ASP A 312 -19.69 12.72 15.63
CA ASP A 312 -18.93 13.86 16.13
C ASP A 312 -17.46 13.84 15.69
N LEU A 313 -16.85 12.65 15.59
CA LEU A 313 -15.51 12.46 15.05
C LEU A 313 -15.43 12.78 13.55
N LEU A 314 -16.40 12.32 12.75
CA LEU A 314 -16.48 12.65 11.32
C LEU A 314 -16.73 14.15 11.08
N ARG A 315 -17.54 14.77 11.93
CA ARG A 315 -17.77 16.23 11.89
C ARG A 315 -16.50 16.99 12.21
N TYR A 316 -15.75 16.54 13.21
CA TYR A 316 -14.45 17.10 13.56
C TYR A 316 -13.43 16.91 12.42
N ALA A 317 -13.35 15.71 11.85
CA ALA A 317 -12.44 15.38 10.75
C ALA A 317 -12.58 16.34 9.57
N GLY A 318 -13.80 16.50 9.04
CA GLY A 318 -14.04 17.43 7.93
C GLY A 318 -13.68 18.87 8.32
N LYS A 319 -14.04 19.30 9.54
CA LYS A 319 -13.71 20.66 10.02
C LYS A 319 -12.20 20.90 10.01
N VAL A 320 -11.41 20.01 10.62
CA VAL A 320 -9.95 20.21 10.71
C VAL A 320 -9.25 20.09 9.36
N ILE A 321 -9.73 19.19 8.48
CA ILE A 321 -9.22 19.10 7.10
C ILE A 321 -9.46 20.41 6.35
N LYS A 322 -10.68 20.97 6.39
CA LYS A 322 -10.99 22.23 5.68
C LYS A 322 -10.25 23.43 6.28
N GLN A 323 -9.99 23.42 7.59
CA GLN A 323 -9.22 24.47 8.26
C GLN A 323 -7.74 24.43 7.86
N ALA A 324 -7.13 23.24 7.84
CA ALA A 324 -5.72 23.08 7.48
C ALA A 324 -5.47 23.22 5.97
N SER A 325 -6.39 22.72 5.13
CA SER A 325 -6.28 22.77 3.67
C SER A 325 -7.61 23.16 3.02
N PRO A 326 -7.86 24.46 2.82
CA PRO A 326 -9.10 24.95 2.20
C PRO A 326 -9.35 24.42 0.79
N LYS A 327 -8.29 24.02 0.08
CA LYS A 327 -8.35 23.44 -1.27
C LYS A 327 -8.59 21.93 -1.29
N ALA A 328 -8.49 21.24 -0.15
CA ALA A 328 -8.84 19.84 -0.06
C ALA A 328 -10.33 19.65 -0.34
N ARG A 329 -10.67 18.61 -1.11
CA ARG A 329 -12.04 18.23 -1.46
C ARG A 329 -12.42 16.99 -0.66
N VAL A 330 -13.31 17.15 0.31
CA VAL A 330 -13.62 16.10 1.29
C VAL A 330 -14.93 15.42 0.93
N TYR A 331 -14.88 14.11 0.71
CA TYR A 331 -16.02 13.27 0.37
C TYR A 331 -16.26 12.26 1.49
N TYR A 332 -17.40 12.41 2.17
CA TYR A 332 -17.80 11.52 3.26
C TYR A 332 -18.28 10.21 2.67
N ASP A 333 -17.68 9.09 3.06
CA ASP A 333 -18.14 7.80 2.59
C ASP A 333 -19.51 7.46 3.20
N VAL A 334 -20.42 7.03 2.33
CA VAL A 334 -21.80 6.67 2.72
C VAL A 334 -22.18 5.27 2.21
N GLY A 335 -21.19 4.40 2.02
CA GLY A 335 -21.38 3.04 1.52
C GLY A 335 -21.78 3.01 0.04
N HIS A 336 -22.83 2.25 -0.29
CA HIS A 336 -23.21 1.98 -1.68
C HIS A 336 -24.72 1.73 -1.85
N SER A 337 -25.17 1.66 -3.11
CA SER A 337 -26.61 1.65 -3.46
C SER A 337 -27.41 0.45 -2.96
N ALA A 338 -26.73 -0.64 -2.56
CA ALA A 338 -27.34 -1.88 -2.10
C ALA A 338 -27.25 -2.08 -0.57
N TRP A 339 -26.89 -1.05 0.20
CA TRP A 339 -26.68 -1.16 1.64
C TRP A 339 -27.66 -0.33 2.48
N ILE A 340 -27.56 0.99 2.41
CA ILE A 340 -28.39 1.91 3.21
C ILE A 340 -29.33 2.71 2.30
N ALA A 341 -30.55 2.97 2.76
CA ALA A 341 -31.51 3.77 1.99
C ALA A 341 -30.95 5.19 1.75
N ALA A 342 -31.22 5.78 0.58
CA ALA A 342 -30.63 7.08 0.22
C ALA A 342 -31.02 8.23 1.17
N SER A 343 -32.23 8.21 1.72
CA SER A 343 -32.66 9.20 2.72
C SER A 343 -31.90 9.05 4.04
N GLU A 344 -31.67 7.81 4.47
CA GLU A 344 -30.90 7.49 5.67
C GLU A 344 -29.42 7.87 5.50
N ALA A 345 -28.82 7.54 4.36
CA ALA A 345 -27.46 7.97 4.02
C ALA A 345 -27.31 9.49 4.06
N ALA A 346 -28.30 10.22 3.54
CA ALA A 346 -28.30 11.68 3.58
C ALA A 346 -28.43 12.24 5.00
N ASP A 347 -29.25 11.62 5.86
CA ASP A 347 -29.35 12.01 7.27
C ASP A 347 -28.03 11.79 8.01
N ARG A 348 -27.46 10.58 7.89
CA ARG A 348 -26.16 10.24 8.48
C ARG A 348 -25.06 11.18 8.03
N ALA A 349 -24.95 11.45 6.73
CA ALA A 349 -23.97 12.38 6.18
C ALA A 349 -24.17 13.81 6.68
N ARG A 350 -25.42 14.28 6.78
CA ARG A 350 -25.74 15.61 7.34
C ARG A 350 -25.31 15.70 8.79
N ARG A 351 -25.66 14.73 9.62
CA ARG A 351 -25.28 14.69 11.06
C ARG A 351 -23.78 14.59 11.25
N ALA A 352 -23.08 13.86 10.38
CA ALA A 352 -21.63 13.75 10.35
C ALA A 352 -20.91 15.01 9.83
N GLY A 353 -21.64 16.04 9.40
CA GLY A 353 -21.05 17.31 8.99
C GLY A 353 -20.73 17.47 7.51
N ALA A 354 -21.17 16.55 6.65
CA ALA A 354 -20.88 16.62 5.21
C ALA A 354 -21.44 17.90 4.56
N ALA A 355 -22.55 18.45 5.07
CA ALA A 355 -23.13 19.69 4.56
C ALA A 355 -22.36 20.94 5.00
N GLU A 356 -21.70 20.93 6.17
CA GLU A 356 -20.94 22.07 6.68
C GLU A 356 -19.47 22.04 6.26
N TYR A 357 -18.86 20.85 6.28
CA TYR A 357 -17.41 20.68 6.11
C TYR A 357 -17.02 19.79 4.93
N GLY A 358 -17.99 19.23 4.20
CA GLY A 358 -17.76 18.38 3.03
C GLY A 358 -17.92 19.11 1.69
N ASP A 359 -17.29 18.52 0.68
CA ASP A 359 -17.53 18.81 -0.74
C ASP A 359 -18.51 17.78 -1.37
N GLY A 360 -18.82 16.70 -0.63
CA GLY A 360 -19.97 15.84 -0.85
C GLY A 360 -19.75 14.43 -0.31
N ILE A 361 -20.07 13.40 -1.11
CA ILE A 361 -20.09 12.00 -0.68
C ILE A 361 -19.17 11.09 -1.51
N ALA A 362 -18.65 10.02 -0.91
CA ALA A 362 -17.99 8.93 -1.59
C ALA A 362 -18.89 7.69 -1.59
N LEU A 363 -18.85 6.94 -2.69
CA LEU A 363 -19.71 5.79 -2.92
C LEU A 363 -18.91 4.61 -3.47
N ASN A 364 -19.40 3.41 -3.15
CA ASN A 364 -18.94 2.14 -3.70
C ASN A 364 -17.50 1.78 -3.35
N THR A 365 -16.89 2.47 -2.38
CA THR A 365 -15.51 2.23 -1.93
C THR A 365 -15.33 0.74 -1.63
N SER A 366 -14.34 0.12 -2.29
CA SER A 366 -14.05 -1.32 -2.16
C SER A 366 -15.18 -2.27 -2.60
N ASN A 367 -16.26 -1.80 -3.20
CA ASN A 367 -17.39 -2.63 -3.64
C ASN A 367 -17.48 -2.72 -5.17
N TYR A 368 -18.50 -3.40 -5.67
CA TYR A 368 -18.60 -3.88 -7.05
C TYR A 368 -19.85 -3.38 -7.79
N ASN A 369 -20.67 -2.54 -7.16
CA ASN A 369 -21.93 -2.11 -7.77
C ASN A 369 -21.72 -1.30 -9.04
N VAL A 370 -22.63 -1.48 -9.99
CA VAL A 370 -22.54 -0.87 -11.33
C VAL A 370 -22.61 0.65 -11.20
N SER A 371 -21.71 1.36 -11.88
CA SER A 371 -21.56 2.82 -11.71
C SER A 371 -22.85 3.62 -11.96
N SER A 372 -23.72 3.17 -12.87
CA SER A 372 -25.01 3.85 -13.13
C SER A 372 -25.99 3.75 -11.94
N GLN A 373 -25.95 2.65 -11.20
CA GLN A 373 -26.75 2.45 -9.98
C GLN A 373 -26.22 3.35 -8.86
N GLU A 374 -24.90 3.39 -8.68
CA GLU A 374 -24.23 4.25 -7.69
C GLU A 374 -24.48 5.73 -7.97
N VAL A 375 -24.36 6.17 -9.23
CA VAL A 375 -24.65 7.57 -9.61
C VAL A 375 -26.12 7.92 -9.35
N SER A 376 -27.05 7.02 -9.67
CA SER A 376 -28.49 7.24 -9.41
C SER A 376 -28.79 7.32 -7.92
N TYR A 377 -28.13 6.48 -7.12
CA TYR A 377 -28.20 6.48 -5.67
C TYR A 377 -27.64 7.76 -5.05
N GLY A 378 -26.42 8.14 -5.43
CA GLY A 378 -25.78 9.38 -4.98
C GLY A 378 -26.57 10.62 -5.34
N LYS A 379 -27.22 10.68 -6.52
CA LYS A 379 -28.08 11.81 -6.88
C LYS A 379 -29.26 11.98 -5.92
N ARG A 380 -29.85 10.89 -5.44
CA ARG A 380 -30.91 10.94 -4.41
C ARG A 380 -30.37 11.43 -3.07
N ILE A 381 -29.19 10.98 -2.66
CA ILE A 381 -28.53 11.47 -1.43
C ILE A 381 -28.25 12.97 -1.52
N LEU A 382 -27.61 13.42 -2.61
CA LEU A 382 -27.25 14.83 -2.81
C LEU A 382 -28.49 15.72 -2.94
N ALA A 383 -29.59 15.23 -3.51
CA ALA A 383 -30.86 15.96 -3.53
C ALA A 383 -31.40 16.17 -2.11
N SER A 384 -31.37 15.14 -1.27
CA SER A 384 -31.76 15.24 0.15
C SER A 384 -30.79 16.10 0.96
N LEU A 385 -29.48 16.06 0.67
CA LEU A 385 -28.46 16.88 1.35
C LEU A 385 -28.55 18.36 0.94
N GLY A 386 -28.97 18.63 -0.29
CA GLY A 386 -29.17 19.96 -0.88
C GLY A 386 -27.91 20.58 -1.50
N ARG A 387 -26.75 19.92 -1.44
CA ARG A 387 -25.47 20.42 -1.95
C ARG A 387 -24.48 19.29 -2.21
N GLY A 388 -23.33 19.65 -2.81
CA GLY A 388 -22.19 18.76 -3.00
C GLY A 388 -22.19 17.97 -4.31
N GLN A 389 -21.13 17.20 -4.49
CA GLN A 389 -20.92 16.26 -5.60
C GLN A 389 -20.57 14.87 -5.04
N MET A 390 -20.57 13.84 -5.87
CA MET A 390 -20.11 12.51 -5.47
C MET A 390 -18.79 12.15 -6.14
N VAL A 391 -17.99 11.33 -5.47
CA VAL A 391 -16.99 10.48 -6.11
C VAL A 391 -17.48 9.03 -6.04
N VAL A 392 -17.20 8.25 -7.08
CA VAL A 392 -17.62 6.85 -7.16
C VAL A 392 -16.39 5.98 -7.38
N ASP A 393 -16.19 5.00 -6.51
CA ASP A 393 -15.18 3.98 -6.71
C ASP A 393 -15.58 3.06 -7.87
N THR A 394 -14.69 2.97 -8.84
CA THR A 394 -14.81 2.21 -10.09
C THR A 394 -13.68 1.21 -10.25
N SER A 395 -12.91 0.96 -9.20
CA SER A 395 -11.77 0.05 -9.18
C SER A 395 -12.11 -1.34 -9.72
N ARG A 396 -13.23 -1.92 -9.29
CA ARG A 396 -13.56 -3.35 -9.56
C ARG A 396 -14.98 -3.62 -10.07
N ASN A 397 -15.71 -2.59 -10.51
CA ASN A 397 -17.13 -2.71 -10.85
C ASN A 397 -17.44 -2.93 -12.35
N GLY A 398 -16.46 -3.28 -13.18
CA GLY A 398 -16.64 -3.45 -14.63
C GLY A 398 -17.61 -4.57 -15.01
N ALA A 399 -17.71 -5.61 -14.18
CA ALA A 399 -18.65 -6.72 -14.33
C ALA A 399 -19.85 -6.65 -13.37
N GLY A 400 -20.03 -5.52 -12.66
CA GLY A 400 -21.02 -5.39 -11.58
C GLY A 400 -20.70 -6.28 -10.37
N PRO A 401 -21.67 -6.50 -9.47
CA PRO A 401 -21.49 -7.32 -8.26
C PRO A 401 -21.77 -8.81 -8.50
N ALA A 402 -21.19 -9.67 -7.66
CA ALA A 402 -21.49 -11.11 -7.60
C ALA A 402 -22.59 -11.35 -6.55
N GLY A 403 -23.84 -11.02 -6.89
CA GLY A 403 -24.90 -11.00 -5.88
C GLY A 403 -24.57 -10.01 -4.76
N GLY A 404 -24.58 -10.45 -3.50
CA GLY A 404 -24.19 -9.66 -2.33
C GLY A 404 -22.76 -9.92 -1.84
N GLU A 405 -21.96 -10.69 -2.57
CA GLU A 405 -20.60 -11.03 -2.19
C GLU A 405 -19.67 -9.82 -2.34
N TRP A 406 -18.92 -9.52 -1.27
CA TRP A 406 -18.03 -8.37 -1.21
C TRP A 406 -16.56 -8.76 -0.95
N CYS A 407 -16.30 -9.93 -0.38
CA CYS A 407 -14.96 -10.32 0.04
C CYS A 407 -14.29 -11.17 -1.05
N ASP A 408 -13.45 -10.54 -1.88
CA ASP A 408 -12.72 -11.16 -2.99
C ASP A 408 -13.56 -12.03 -3.97
N PRO A 409 -14.76 -11.62 -4.41
CA PRO A 409 -15.56 -12.37 -5.37
C PRO A 409 -14.83 -12.60 -6.69
N ALA A 410 -14.96 -13.81 -7.22
CA ALA A 410 -14.44 -14.16 -8.53
C ALA A 410 -15.21 -13.48 -9.69
N GLY A 411 -14.58 -13.42 -10.87
CA GLY A 411 -15.20 -12.95 -12.10
C GLY A 411 -15.54 -11.46 -12.13
N ARG A 412 -14.98 -10.66 -11.21
CA ARG A 412 -15.05 -9.21 -11.27
C ARG A 412 -14.07 -8.67 -12.31
N LYS A 413 -14.26 -7.43 -12.73
CA LYS A 413 -13.42 -6.77 -13.74
C LYS A 413 -13.14 -5.33 -13.33
N LEU A 414 -11.98 -4.81 -13.76
CA LEU A 414 -11.68 -3.39 -13.65
C LEU A 414 -12.86 -2.57 -14.22
N GLY A 415 -13.29 -1.57 -13.47
CA GLY A 415 -14.27 -0.62 -13.98
C GLY A 415 -13.61 0.48 -14.81
N ARG A 416 -14.30 1.61 -14.93
CA ARG A 416 -13.78 2.77 -15.65
C ARG A 416 -12.47 3.26 -15.03
N ASN A 417 -11.48 3.60 -15.86
CA ASN A 417 -10.25 4.22 -15.36
C ASN A 417 -10.55 5.55 -14.64
N PRO A 418 -9.75 5.91 -13.61
CA PRO A 418 -9.93 7.12 -12.84
C PRO A 418 -9.97 8.38 -13.70
N THR A 419 -10.97 9.23 -13.49
CA THR A 419 -11.12 10.47 -14.25
C THR A 419 -11.98 11.51 -13.53
N THR A 420 -11.59 12.76 -13.70
CA THR A 420 -12.35 13.94 -13.25
C THR A 420 -13.25 14.49 -14.38
N ALA A 421 -13.08 14.01 -15.61
CA ALA A 421 -13.91 14.35 -16.77
C ALA A 421 -15.12 13.41 -16.89
N THR A 422 -16.07 13.59 -15.99
CA THR A 422 -17.21 12.67 -15.80
C THR A 422 -18.36 12.92 -16.77
N GLY A 423 -18.53 14.16 -17.23
CA GLY A 423 -19.67 14.60 -18.04
C GLY A 423 -20.96 14.82 -17.25
N ASP A 424 -20.93 14.66 -15.91
CA ASP A 424 -22.08 14.84 -15.03
C ASP A 424 -21.71 15.82 -13.91
N ALA A 425 -22.44 16.93 -13.79
CA ALA A 425 -22.16 17.97 -12.81
C ALA A 425 -22.26 17.49 -11.34
N LYS A 426 -22.99 16.39 -11.08
CA LYS A 426 -23.09 15.79 -9.75
C LYS A 426 -22.00 14.76 -9.47
N VAL A 427 -21.24 14.32 -10.47
CA VAL A 427 -20.13 13.36 -10.30
C VAL A 427 -18.82 14.12 -10.46
N ALA A 428 -18.10 14.32 -9.36
CA ALA A 428 -16.84 15.05 -9.36
C ALA A 428 -15.70 14.20 -9.96
N ALA A 429 -15.69 12.90 -9.68
CA ALA A 429 -14.74 11.95 -10.26
C ALA A 429 -15.27 10.50 -10.21
N TYR A 430 -14.84 9.71 -11.18
CA TYR A 430 -14.70 8.27 -11.00
C TYR A 430 -13.28 8.02 -10.52
N LEU A 431 -13.13 7.31 -9.41
CA LEU A 431 -11.85 7.06 -8.77
C LEU A 431 -11.63 5.56 -8.65
N TRP A 432 -10.37 5.14 -8.53
CA TRP A 432 -10.05 3.85 -7.92
C TRP A 432 -9.66 4.14 -6.49
N VAL A 433 -10.65 4.03 -5.60
CA VAL A 433 -10.45 4.27 -4.17
C VAL A 433 -9.80 3.03 -3.59
N LYS A 434 -10.43 1.86 -3.72
CA LYS A 434 -9.75 0.57 -3.54
C LYS A 434 -8.68 0.38 -4.62
N ARG A 435 -7.56 -0.21 -4.23
CA ARG A 435 -6.44 -0.54 -5.12
C ARG A 435 -6.68 -1.94 -5.72
N PRO A 436 -6.92 -2.06 -7.05
CA PRO A 436 -7.14 -3.37 -7.67
C PRO A 436 -5.97 -4.34 -7.43
N GLY A 437 -6.30 -5.56 -7.04
CA GLY A 437 -5.32 -6.59 -6.65
C GLY A 437 -5.09 -6.69 -5.14
N GLU A 438 -5.46 -5.70 -4.34
CA GLU A 438 -5.41 -5.83 -2.88
C GLU A 438 -6.61 -6.65 -2.37
N SER A 439 -6.32 -7.71 -1.60
CA SER A 439 -7.31 -8.58 -0.97
C SER A 439 -8.25 -7.80 -0.05
N ASP A 440 -9.51 -8.21 0.02
CA ASP A 440 -10.51 -7.74 0.99
C ASP A 440 -10.41 -8.49 2.32
N GLY A 441 -9.71 -9.63 2.35
CA GLY A 441 -9.49 -10.45 3.54
C GLY A 441 -9.77 -11.94 3.35
N CYS A 442 -10.25 -12.36 2.17
CA CYS A 442 -10.67 -13.74 1.93
C CYS A 442 -9.66 -14.54 1.09
N SER A 443 -9.01 -13.88 0.13
CA SER A 443 -7.95 -14.45 -0.71
C SER A 443 -6.54 -14.29 -0.11
N GLY A 444 -6.43 -13.47 0.93
CA GLY A 444 -5.21 -13.14 1.66
C GLY A 444 -5.51 -12.12 2.76
N ALA A 445 -4.50 -11.64 3.48
CA ALA A 445 -4.72 -10.60 4.49
C ALA A 445 -5.34 -9.34 3.85
N ALA A 446 -6.26 -8.66 4.53
CA ALA A 446 -6.88 -7.45 4.00
C ALA A 446 -5.81 -6.41 3.65
N GLY A 447 -5.84 -5.91 2.42
CA GLY A 447 -4.84 -4.98 1.89
C GLY A 447 -3.61 -5.63 1.28
N GLN A 448 -3.42 -6.95 1.38
CA GLN A 448 -2.31 -7.66 0.72
C GLN A 448 -2.49 -7.67 -0.79
N PHE A 449 -1.46 -7.32 -1.56
CA PHE A 449 -1.52 -7.44 -3.03
C PHE A 449 -1.41 -8.91 -3.49
N ILE A 450 -2.38 -9.33 -4.29
CA ILE A 450 -2.51 -10.67 -4.88
C ILE A 450 -2.43 -10.53 -6.41
N PRO A 451 -1.30 -10.92 -7.05
CA PRO A 451 -1.10 -10.73 -8.49
C PRO A 451 -2.12 -11.46 -9.36
N ASP A 452 -2.57 -12.65 -8.95
CA ASP A 452 -3.63 -13.39 -9.67
C ASP A 452 -4.94 -12.60 -9.69
N THR A 453 -5.38 -12.08 -8.54
CA THR A 453 -6.56 -11.22 -8.46
C THR A 453 -6.41 -9.95 -9.30
N ALA A 454 -5.22 -9.33 -9.28
CA ALA A 454 -4.94 -8.15 -10.10
C ALA A 454 -5.04 -8.46 -11.61
N TYR A 455 -4.49 -9.60 -12.04
CA TYR A 455 -4.53 -10.06 -13.42
C TYR A 455 -5.96 -10.46 -13.85
N ASP A 456 -6.71 -11.16 -13.00
CA ASP A 456 -8.08 -11.58 -13.24
C ASP A 456 -9.03 -10.39 -13.41
N LEU A 457 -8.84 -9.33 -12.63
CA LEU A 457 -9.56 -8.07 -12.81
C LEU A 457 -9.24 -7.40 -14.16
N SER A 458 -8.00 -7.55 -14.64
CA SER A 458 -7.47 -6.86 -15.83
C SER A 458 -7.73 -7.59 -17.16
N SER A 459 -8.09 -8.87 -17.10
CA SER A 459 -8.22 -9.78 -18.26
C SER A 459 -9.56 -9.74 -18.98
#